data_AF-A0A2D9WCM9-F1
#
_entry.id   AF-A0A2D9WCM9-F1
#
_cell.length_a   1.000
_cell.length_b   1.000
_cell.length_c   1.000
_cell.angle_alpha   90.00
_cell.angle_beta   90.00
_cell.angle_gamma   90.00
#
_symmetry.space_group_name_H-M   'P 1'
#
loop_
_entity.id
_entity.type
_entity.pdbx_description
1 polymer ?
#
loop_
_entity_poly.entity_id
_entity_poly.type
_entity_poly.pdbx_seq_one_letter_code
_entity_poly.pdbx_strand_id
1 'polypeptide(L)'
;IGPEHARFLSEDGWRKADIRQFLFEHARKPVSALKRGGPPQGDANRGHFWPRFVDANDDNQMVPVVRAADRIHIMVAGGRGGPHSVYIPGWGSRRVTQKIELP
;
A
#
# COMPACT_ATOMS: atom_id res chain seq x y z
N ILE A 1 9.44 -2.38 -8.48
CA ILE A 1 9.86 -1.04 -8.97
C ILE A 1 10.80 -1.19 -10.15
N GLY A 2 10.82 -0.22 -11.05
CA GLY A 2 11.73 -0.21 -12.19
C GLY A 2 13.17 0.11 -11.78
N PRO A 3 14.18 -0.24 -12.60
CA PRO A 3 15.59 0.03 -12.29
C PRO A 3 15.89 1.52 -12.07
N GLU A 4 15.23 2.42 -12.80
CA GLU A 4 15.43 3.87 -12.68
C GLU A 4 14.98 4.42 -11.33
N HIS A 5 13.77 4.08 -10.87
CA HIS A 5 13.32 4.45 -9.51
C HIS A 5 14.18 3.83 -8.41
N ALA A 6 14.64 2.58 -8.59
CA ALA A 6 15.52 1.94 -7.63
C ALA A 6 16.84 2.69 -7.49
N ARG A 7 17.37 3.22 -8.61
CA ARG A 7 18.55 4.07 -8.63
C ARG A 7 18.32 5.41 -7.91
N PHE A 8 17.25 6.15 -8.24
CA PHE A 8 16.95 7.42 -7.60
C PHE A 8 16.82 7.28 -6.07
N LEU A 9 16.04 6.29 -5.63
CA LEU A 9 15.89 6.00 -4.20
C LEU A 9 17.24 5.68 -3.54
N SER A 10 18.08 4.89 -4.20
CA SER A 10 19.41 4.55 -3.68
C SER A 10 20.36 5.76 -3.64
N GLU A 11 20.33 6.63 -4.65
CA GLU A 11 21.12 7.86 -4.72
C GLU A 11 20.70 8.85 -3.62
N ASP A 12 19.41 8.90 -3.30
CA ASP A 12 18.84 9.66 -2.18
C ASP A 12 19.05 8.97 -0.81
N GLY A 13 19.78 7.86 -0.75
CA GLY A 13 20.14 7.17 0.49
C GLY A 13 19.07 6.24 1.08
N TRP A 14 17.98 5.98 0.36
CA TRP A 14 16.92 5.09 0.83
C TRP A 14 17.34 3.62 0.75
N ARG A 15 17.19 2.91 1.87
CA ARG A 15 17.31 1.46 1.91
C ARG A 15 15.93 0.82 1.74
N LYS A 16 15.90 -0.47 1.38
CA LYS A 16 14.65 -1.24 1.29
C LYS A 16 13.85 -1.20 2.59
N ALA A 17 14.51 -1.17 3.75
CA ALA A 17 13.83 -1.07 5.05
C ALA A 17 13.10 0.27 5.20
N ASP A 18 13.74 1.37 4.80
CA ASP A 18 13.18 2.71 4.88
C ASP A 18 11.95 2.85 3.97
N ILE A 19 12.03 2.30 2.74
CA ILE A 19 10.89 2.29 1.80
C ILE A 19 9.71 1.50 2.39
N ARG A 20 9.97 0.32 3.00
CA ARG A 20 8.92 -0.48 3.64
C ARG A 20 8.27 0.27 4.79
N GLN A 21 9.08 0.92 5.63
CA GLN A 21 8.59 1.69 6.76
C GLN A 21 7.73 2.86 6.29
N PHE A 22 8.22 3.63 5.31
CA PHE A 22 7.48 4.75 4.73
C PHE A 22 6.13 4.32 4.16
N LEU A 23 6.11 3.27 3.33
CA LEU A 23 4.85 2.73 2.80
C LEU A 23 3.93 2.21 3.93
N PHE A 24 4.49 1.52 4.92
CA PHE A 24 3.75 1.06 6.07
C PHE A 24 3.21 2.20 6.91
N GLU A 25 3.76 3.40 6.92
CA GLU A 25 3.27 4.57 7.65
C GLU A 25 2.23 5.37 6.86
N HIS A 26 2.42 5.51 5.54
CA HIS A 26 1.66 6.45 4.73
C HIS A 26 0.55 5.78 3.90
N ALA A 27 0.70 4.51 3.53
CA ALA A 27 -0.33 3.81 2.75
C ALA A 27 -1.52 3.47 3.65
N ARG A 28 -2.55 4.31 3.62
CA ARG A 28 -3.70 4.25 4.52
C ARG A 28 -5.05 4.37 3.80
N LYS A 29 -6.08 3.75 4.38
CA LYS A 29 -7.49 4.02 4.08
C LYS A 29 -8.30 4.08 5.38
N PRO A 30 -9.32 4.94 5.49
CA PRO A 30 -10.15 4.99 6.69
C PRO A 30 -11.00 3.72 6.81
N VAL A 31 -11.29 3.31 8.04
CA VAL A 31 -12.18 2.18 8.37
C VAL A 31 -13.50 2.28 7.61
N SER A 32 -14.11 3.47 7.54
CA SER A 32 -15.36 3.70 6.83
C SER A 32 -15.31 3.36 5.33
N ALA A 33 -14.17 3.56 4.66
CA ALA A 33 -13.98 3.18 3.26
C ALA A 33 -13.83 1.65 3.11
N LEU A 34 -13.20 1.00 4.09
CA LEU A 34 -12.95 -0.44 4.06
C LEU A 34 -14.16 -1.27 4.47
N LYS A 35 -14.99 -0.81 5.42
CA LYS A 35 -16.26 -1.46 5.80
C LYS A 35 -17.20 -1.63 4.60
N ARG A 36 -17.15 -0.69 3.65
CA ARG A 36 -17.99 -0.66 2.45
C ARG A 36 -17.36 -1.32 1.22
N GLY A 37 -16.10 -1.73 1.28
CA GLY A 37 -15.37 -2.29 0.13
C GLY A 37 -14.97 -3.75 0.34
N GLY A 38 -15.29 -4.66 -0.57
CA GLY A 38 -14.94 -6.08 -0.49
C GLY A 38 -15.96 -7.01 -1.16
N PRO A 39 -15.71 -8.33 -1.20
CA PRO A 39 -16.70 -9.30 -1.65
C PRO A 39 -17.97 -9.26 -0.77
N PRO A 40 -19.17 -9.45 -1.34
CA PRO A 40 -20.46 -9.30 -0.65
C PRO A 40 -20.76 -10.33 0.45
N GLN A 41 -19.89 -11.33 0.66
CA GLN A 41 -20.05 -12.32 1.73
C GLN A 41 -19.30 -11.89 3.00
N GLY A 42 -19.99 -11.16 3.88
CA GLY A 42 -19.75 -11.21 5.34
C GLY A 42 -18.46 -10.55 5.86
N ASP A 43 -18.35 -9.23 5.74
CA ASP A 43 -17.17 -8.45 6.17
C ASP A 43 -17.42 -7.50 7.36
N ALA A 44 -18.49 -7.71 8.13
CA ALA A 44 -18.80 -6.87 9.29
C ALA A 44 -17.72 -6.91 10.39
N ASN A 45 -16.82 -7.91 10.38
CA ASN A 45 -15.85 -8.16 11.45
C ASN A 45 -14.39 -8.27 10.94
N ARG A 46 -13.95 -7.31 10.12
CA ARG A 46 -12.55 -7.24 9.62
C ARG A 46 -11.49 -6.91 10.66
N GLY A 47 -11.87 -6.57 11.89
CA GLY A 47 -10.92 -6.22 12.96
C GLY A 47 -9.83 -7.28 13.15
N HIS A 48 -10.13 -8.57 12.95
CA HIS A 48 -9.15 -9.66 13.05
C HIS A 48 -8.06 -9.64 11.96
N PHE A 49 -8.33 -9.04 10.80
CA PHE A 49 -7.36 -8.90 9.71
C PHE A 49 -6.49 -7.64 9.84
N TRP A 50 -6.90 -6.68 10.66
CA TRP A 50 -6.18 -5.44 10.88
C TRP A 50 -5.18 -5.56 12.05
N PRO A 51 -4.18 -4.67 12.13
CA PRO A 51 -3.34 -4.58 13.31
C PRO A 51 -4.18 -4.33 14.56
N ARG A 52 -3.72 -4.84 15.72
CA ARG A 52 -4.43 -4.72 17.00
C ARG A 52 -4.65 -3.28 17.47
N PHE A 53 -3.86 -2.33 16.96
CA PHE A 53 -4.01 -0.91 17.27
C PHE A 53 -5.14 -0.24 16.48
N VAL A 54 -5.75 -0.93 15.51
CA VAL A 54 -6.89 -0.44 14.73
C VAL A 54 -8.18 -0.81 15.44
N ASP A 55 -8.92 0.19 15.91
CA ASP A 55 -10.30 0.07 16.35
C ASP A 55 -11.21 0.03 15.13
N ALA A 56 -11.93 -1.07 14.97
CA ALA A 56 -12.88 -1.22 13.87
C ALA A 56 -14.15 -0.37 14.03
N ASN A 57 -14.37 0.24 15.20
CA ASN A 57 -15.53 1.09 15.46
C ASN A 57 -15.28 2.57 15.16
N ASP A 58 -14.01 3.00 15.08
CA ASP A 58 -13.66 4.35 14.66
C ASP A 58 -13.58 4.43 13.13
N ASP A 59 -14.63 4.98 12.52
CA ASP A 59 -14.77 5.12 11.07
C ASP A 59 -13.71 6.01 10.41
N ASN A 60 -13.09 6.91 11.18
CA ASN A 60 -12.03 7.82 10.71
C ASN A 60 -10.63 7.23 10.92
N GLN A 61 -10.51 6.14 11.67
CA GLN A 61 -9.21 5.55 11.93
C GLN A 61 -8.56 5.06 10.62
N MET A 62 -7.29 5.42 10.45
CA MET A 62 -6.52 5.11 9.26
C MET A 62 -5.89 3.72 9.37
N VAL A 63 -6.33 2.81 8.51
CA VAL A 63 -5.89 1.40 8.47
C VAL A 63 -4.72 1.26 7.49
N PRO A 64 -3.59 0.64 7.89
CA PRO A 64 -2.49 0.35 6.97
C PRO A 64 -2.86 -0.75 5.98
N VAL A 65 -2.25 -0.71 4.79
CA VAL A 65 -2.45 -1.73 3.74
C VAL A 65 -1.99 -3.13 4.18
N VAL A 66 -0.98 -3.21 5.03
CA VAL A 66 -0.44 -4.46 5.58
C VAL A 66 -0.29 -4.38 7.10
N ARG A 67 -0.16 -5.53 7.78
CA ARG A 67 -0.07 -5.58 9.25
C ARG A 67 1.28 -5.15 9.84
N ALA A 68 2.35 -5.23 9.04
CA ALA A 68 3.71 -4.87 9.42
C ALA A 68 4.50 -4.49 8.16
N ALA A 69 5.52 -3.65 8.32
CA ALA A 69 6.32 -3.13 7.20
C ALA A 69 7.04 -4.23 6.41
N ASP A 70 7.51 -5.28 7.09
CA ASP A 70 8.21 -6.42 6.49
C ASP A 70 7.34 -7.25 5.53
N ARG A 71 6.00 -7.13 5.60
CA ARG A 71 5.05 -7.79 4.70
C ARG A 71 4.94 -7.11 3.33
N ILE A 72 5.66 -6.01 3.11
CA ILE A 72 5.77 -5.36 1.81
C ILE A 72 6.98 -5.93 1.06
N HIS A 73 6.70 -6.61 -0.05
CA HIS A 73 7.75 -7.14 -0.92
C HIS A 73 8.16 -6.12 -1.98
N ILE A 74 9.46 -5.81 -2.03
CA ILE A 74 10.04 -4.88 -3.00
C ILE A 74 11.04 -5.65 -3.87
N MET A 75 10.74 -5.70 -5.16
CA MET A 75 11.61 -6.28 -6.20
C MET A 75 11.94 -5.22 -7.25
N VAL A 76 13.14 -5.32 -7.82
CA VAL A 76 13.58 -4.51 -8.96
C VAL A 76 13.53 -5.39 -10.19
N ALA A 77 12.74 -5.00 -11.18
CA ALA A 77 12.54 -5.78 -12.41
C ALA A 77 12.20 -4.83 -13.57
N GLY A 78 12.45 -5.29 -14.80
CA GLY A 78 12.23 -4.53 -16.04
C GLY A 78 13.54 -4.18 -16.75
N GLY A 79 13.45 -3.28 -17.73
CA GLY A 79 14.57 -2.84 -18.56
C GLY A 79 14.69 -1.33 -18.64
N ARG A 80 15.57 -0.85 -19.52
CA ARG A 80 15.67 0.58 -19.84
C ARG A 80 14.44 0.99 -20.66
N GLY A 81 13.72 2.02 -20.22
CA GLY A 81 12.49 2.45 -20.89
C GLY A 81 11.66 3.49 -20.15
N GLY A 82 12.24 4.18 -19.17
CA GLY A 82 11.57 5.23 -18.40
C GLY A 82 11.12 4.84 -16.99
N PRO A 83 10.66 5.83 -16.21
CA PRO A 83 10.37 5.71 -14.78
C PRO A 83 9.02 5.03 -14.52
N HIS A 84 8.93 3.74 -14.85
CA HIS A 84 7.72 2.95 -14.65
C HIS A 84 7.87 2.01 -13.46
N SER A 85 6.78 1.83 -12.71
CA SER A 85 6.71 0.86 -11.62
C SER A 85 5.31 0.31 -11.48
N VAL A 86 5.23 -0.94 -11.02
CA VAL A 86 3.98 -1.64 -10.79
C VAL A 86 3.77 -1.86 -9.30
N TYR A 87 2.54 -1.66 -8.86
CA TYR A 87 2.02 -2.12 -7.58
C TYR A 87 1.07 -3.29 -7.85
N ILE A 88 1.30 -4.42 -7.17
CA ILE A 88 0.49 -5.62 -7.29
C ILE A 88 -0.21 -5.81 -5.93
N PRO A 89 -1.48 -5.37 -5.80
CA PRO A 89 -2.26 -5.58 -4.59
C PRO A 89 -2.66 -7.06 -4.40
N GLY A 90 -3.18 -7.36 -3.22
CA GLY A 90 -3.87 -8.62 -2.96
C GLY A 90 -5.19 -8.76 -3.72
N TRP A 91 -5.98 -9.77 -3.35
CA TRP A 91 -7.22 -10.11 -4.03
C TRP A 91 -8.27 -8.97 -3.98
N GLY A 92 -9.09 -8.85 -5.02
CA GLY A 92 -10.21 -7.89 -5.06
C GLY A 92 -9.87 -6.47 -5.54
N SER A 93 -8.71 -6.23 -6.14
CA SER A 93 -8.35 -4.92 -6.69
C SER A 93 -9.00 -4.60 -8.04
N ARG A 94 -9.45 -3.36 -8.24
CA ARG A 94 -9.95 -2.86 -9.53
C ARG A 94 -8.80 -2.25 -10.36
N ARG A 95 -8.84 -2.43 -11.68
CA ARG A 95 -8.00 -1.69 -12.64
C ARG A 95 -8.52 -0.26 -12.76
N VAL A 96 -7.67 0.72 -12.46
CA VAL A 96 -8.01 2.14 -12.56
C VAL A 96 -6.84 2.86 -13.19
N THR A 97 -7.13 3.76 -14.13
CA THR A 97 -6.18 4.76 -14.61
C THR A 97 -6.68 6.11 -14.13
N GLN A 98 -5.89 6.80 -13.33
CA GLN A 98 -6.18 8.17 -12.90
C GLN A 98 -4.95 9.03 -13.13
N LYS A 99 -5.19 10.27 -13.56
CA LYS A 99 -4.14 11.28 -13.58
C LYS A 99 -3.78 11.60 -12.12
N ILE A 100 -2.49 11.62 -11.81
CA ILE A 100 -2.01 12.12 -10.52
C ILE A 100 -1.99 13.65 -10.62
N GLU A 101 -2.77 14.30 -9.76
CA GLU A 101 -2.71 15.74 -9.55
C GLU A 101 -1.78 15.99 -8.36
N LEU A 102 -0.69 16.71 -8.62
CA LEU A 102 0.18 17.22 -7.57
C LEU A 102 -0.40 18.55 -7.08
N PRO A 103 -0.24 18.90 -5.79
CA PRO A 103 -0.63 20.21 -5.27
C PRO A 103 0.09 21.36 -5.97
#